data_AF-A0A183A291-F1
#
_entry.id   AF-A0A183A291-F1
#
_cell.length_a   1.000
_cell.length_b   1.000
_cell.length_c   1.000
_cell.angle_alpha   90.00
_cell.angle_beta   90.00
_cell.angle_gamma   90.00
#
_symmetry.space_group_name_H-M   'P 1'
#
loop_
_entity.id
_entity.type
_entity.pdbx_description
1 polymer ?
#
loop_
_entity_poly.entity_id
_entity_poly.type
_entity_poly.pdbx_seq_one_letter_code
_entity_poly.pdbx_strand_id
1 'polypeptide(L)'
;MAGTYQCSNKLVSRQINIHVYGILNAISSAAQLMHKREIVGHMHFNASVLNTTVHPTVAYQSRVGRCGIKYTSIRWKGGKFETHRSLYELIYSADEVNGYIWSNLTIVHPSANPDLYGKYTCQFNVVSGSIESADVEITIPPLIKRPDSVVGHYSGNELSHTCEVVANPP
;
A
#
# COMPACT_ATOMS: atom_id res chain seq x y z
N MET A 1 -23.59 -1.53 -20.25
CA MET A 1 -24.43 -1.17 -19.08
C MET A 1 -24.69 -2.44 -18.27
N ALA A 2 -24.73 -2.36 -16.94
CA ALA A 2 -25.14 -3.47 -16.08
C ALA A 2 -26.67 -3.50 -15.96
N GLY A 3 -27.29 -4.66 -15.79
CA GLY A 3 -28.74 -4.78 -15.65
C GLY A 3 -29.27 -6.18 -15.96
N THR A 4 -30.58 -6.35 -15.81
CA THR A 4 -31.29 -7.55 -16.24
C THR A 4 -31.80 -7.36 -17.66
N TYR A 5 -31.41 -8.25 -18.55
CA TYR A 5 -31.78 -8.24 -19.96
C TYR A 5 -32.70 -9.42 -20.23
N GLN A 6 -33.80 -9.17 -20.93
CA GLN A 6 -34.68 -10.23 -21.39
C GLN A 6 -34.27 -10.61 -22.81
N CYS A 7 -33.91 -11.87 -23.02
CA CYS A 7 -33.69 -12.43 -24.35
C CYS A 7 -34.88 -13.32 -24.69
N SER A 8 -35.59 -13.00 -25.77
CA SER A 8 -36.68 -13.81 -26.27
C SER A 8 -36.44 -14.23 -27.72
N ASN A 9 -36.89 -15.44 -28.05
CA ASN A 9 -37.10 -15.87 -29.42
C ASN A 9 -38.58 -16.29 -29.59
N LYS A 10 -38.94 -16.83 -30.76
CA LYS A 10 -40.33 -17.26 -31.06
C LYS A 10 -40.86 -18.37 -30.14
N LEU A 11 -40.01 -19.04 -29.37
CA LEU A 11 -40.34 -20.24 -28.60
C LEU A 11 -40.18 -20.03 -27.08
N VAL A 12 -39.22 -19.22 -26.64
CA VAL A 12 -38.85 -19.09 -25.23
C VAL A 12 -38.36 -17.68 -24.92
N SER A 13 -38.61 -17.24 -23.68
CA SER A 13 -38.06 -16.02 -23.09
C SER A 13 -37.21 -16.37 -21.87
N ARG A 14 -36.01 -15.80 -21.78
CA ARG A 14 -35.04 -16.00 -20.68
C ARG A 14 -34.51 -14.65 -20.19
N GLN A 15 -34.12 -14.59 -18.93
CA GLN A 15 -33.45 -13.43 -18.34
C GLN A 15 -31.95 -13.68 -18.20
N ILE A 16 -31.16 -12.65 -18.48
CA ILE A 16 -29.72 -12.60 -18.28
C ILE A 16 -29.42 -11.43 -17.35
N ASN A 17 -28.71 -11.69 -16.25
CA ASN A 17 -28.22 -10.64 -15.36
C ASN A 17 -26.77 -10.30 -15.74
N ILE A 18 -26.55 -9.08 -16.21
CA ILE A 18 -25.22 -8.57 -16.55
C ILE A 18 -24.72 -7.70 -15.39
N HIS A 19 -23.62 -8.13 -14.79
CA HIS A 19 -22.88 -7.34 -13.81
C HIS A 19 -21.64 -6.74 -14.48
N VAL A 20 -21.47 -5.42 -14.37
CA VAL A 20 -20.23 -4.75 -14.75
C VAL A 20 -19.44 -4.51 -13.47
N TYR A 21 -18.16 -4.86 -13.50
CA TYR A 21 -17.22 -4.57 -12.45
C TYR A 21 -15.97 -3.92 -13.04
N GLY A 22 -15.23 -3.21 -12.20
CA GLY A 22 -13.98 -2.58 -12.62
C GLY A 22 -13.23 -1.95 -11.47
N ILE A 23 -11.93 -1.87 -11.64
CA ILE A 23 -11.04 -1.11 -10.76
C ILE A 23 -11.23 0.37 -11.11
N LEU A 24 -11.48 1.19 -10.10
CA LEU A 24 -11.61 2.63 -10.28
C LEU A 24 -10.31 3.35 -9.96
N ASN A 25 -9.72 3.02 -8.81
CA ASN A 25 -8.52 3.68 -8.33
C ASN A 25 -7.60 2.67 -7.63
N ALA A 26 -6.31 2.89 -7.82
CA ALA A 26 -5.23 2.21 -7.11
C ALA A 26 -4.19 3.29 -6.77
N ILE A 27 -3.98 3.53 -5.49
CA ILE A 27 -3.24 4.70 -5.00
C ILE A 27 -2.00 4.20 -4.26
N SER A 28 -0.82 4.55 -4.80
CA SER A 28 0.47 4.34 -4.18
C SER A 28 0.75 5.38 -3.07
N SER A 29 1.70 5.08 -2.20
CA SER A 29 2.06 5.93 -1.06
C SER A 29 3.56 5.96 -0.84
N ALA A 30 4.02 6.91 -0.03
CA ALA A 30 5.41 7.04 0.36
C ALA A 30 5.53 7.33 1.85
N ALA A 31 6.56 6.78 2.48
CA ALA A 31 6.96 7.13 3.82
C ALA A 31 7.33 8.62 3.89
N GLN A 32 6.78 9.33 4.85
CA GLN A 32 7.08 10.74 5.01
C GLN A 32 8.37 10.93 5.77
N LEU A 33 9.20 11.85 5.30
CA LEU A 33 10.39 12.30 6.00
C LEU A 33 10.11 13.64 6.68
N MET A 34 10.77 13.88 7.80
CA MET A 34 10.79 15.16 8.49
C MET A 34 12.23 15.61 8.72
N HIS A 35 12.44 16.92 8.73
CA HIS A 35 13.74 17.48 9.04
C HIS A 35 13.97 17.49 10.54
N LYS A 36 15.13 16.97 10.96
CA LYS A 36 15.56 16.98 12.34
C LYS A 36 17.00 17.47 12.41
N ARG A 37 17.26 18.38 13.34
CA ARG A 37 18.61 18.81 13.66
C ARG A 37 19.26 17.74 14.52
N GLU A 38 20.40 17.24 14.05
CA GLU A 38 21.17 16.22 14.71
C GLU A 38 22.48 16.77 15.25
N ILE A 39 22.92 16.18 16.37
CA ILE A 39 24.13 16.56 17.08
C ILE A 39 24.97 15.30 17.25
N VAL A 40 26.18 15.29 16.69
CA VAL A 40 27.16 14.21 16.82
C VAL A 40 28.48 14.85 17.25
N GLY A 41 28.87 14.65 18.52
CA GLY A 41 30.00 15.36 19.12
C GLY A 41 29.79 16.88 19.10
N HIS A 42 30.71 17.62 18.47
CA HIS A 42 30.60 19.07 18.26
C HIS A 42 29.98 19.45 16.91
N MET A 43 29.56 18.48 16.10
CA MET A 43 28.97 18.73 14.78
C MET A 43 27.45 18.80 14.86
N HIS A 44 26.89 19.80 14.19
CA HIS A 44 25.46 19.97 13.99
C HIS A 44 25.14 19.83 12.51
N PHE A 45 24.18 18.98 12.17
CA PHE A 45 23.70 18.85 10.80
C PHE A 45 22.19 18.67 10.76
N ASN A 46 21.59 19.03 9.62
CA ASN A 46 20.20 18.77 9.36
C ASN A 46 20.09 17.42 8.64
N ALA A 47 19.34 16.50 9.24
CA ALA A 47 19.05 15.19 8.67
C ALA A 47 17.56 15.08 8.34
N SER A 48 17.26 14.30 7.30
CA SER A 48 15.89 13.83 7.05
C SER A 48 15.72 12.50 7.78
N VAL A 49 14.79 12.47 8.72
CA VAL A 49 14.44 11.27 9.48
C VAL A 49 13.02 10.84 9.13
N LEU A 50 12.75 9.54 9.26
CA LEU A 50 11.41 9.02 9.01
C LEU A 50 10.41 9.60 10.01
N ASN A 51 9.29 10.12 9.51
CA ASN A 51 8.18 10.54 10.35
C ASN A 51 7.32 9.32 10.70
N THR A 52 7.54 8.76 11.89
CA THR A 52 6.83 7.57 12.36
C THR A 52 5.40 7.83 12.82
N THR A 53 4.95 9.10 12.85
CA THR A 53 3.57 9.45 13.20
C THR A 53 2.63 9.39 11.99
N VAL A 54 3.17 9.36 10.77
CA VAL A 54 2.40 9.25 9.54
C VAL A 54 2.57 7.86 8.95
N HIS A 55 1.46 7.14 8.85
CA HIS A 55 1.43 5.74 8.47
C HIS A 55 1.21 5.62 6.95
N PRO A 56 2.20 5.13 6.19
CA PRO A 56 2.06 4.96 4.75
C PRO A 56 0.93 3.98 4.45
N THR A 57 0.04 4.39 3.57
CA THR A 57 -1.21 3.67 3.27
C THR A 57 -1.43 3.64 1.77
N VAL A 58 -1.53 2.45 1.21
CA VAL A 58 -2.04 2.27 -0.16
C VAL A 58 -3.54 2.03 -0.12
N ALA A 59 -4.22 2.51 -1.15
CA ALA A 59 -5.67 2.40 -1.24
C ALA A 59 -6.08 1.78 -2.58
N TYR A 60 -7.16 1.02 -2.53
CA TYR A 60 -7.76 0.38 -3.67
C TYR A 60 -9.27 0.65 -3.66
N GLN A 61 -9.81 0.98 -4.83
CA GLN A 61 -11.23 1.18 -5.03
C GLN A 61 -11.69 0.43 -6.27
N SER A 62 -12.74 -0.36 -6.12
CA SER A 62 -13.45 -1.00 -7.23
C SER A 62 -14.93 -0.67 -7.17
N ARG A 63 -15.58 -0.86 -8.31
CA ARG A 63 -17.03 -0.77 -8.41
C ARG A 63 -17.59 -2.03 -9.05
N VAL A 64 -18.76 -2.42 -8.56
CA VAL A 64 -19.53 -3.56 -9.03
C VAL A 64 -20.99 -3.13 -9.20
N GLY A 65 -21.75 -3.85 -10.02
CA GLY A 65 -23.20 -3.63 -10.10
C GLY A 65 -23.87 -3.78 -8.72
N ARG A 66 -25.00 -3.12 -8.53
CA ARG A 66 -25.71 -2.96 -7.23
C ARG A 66 -25.84 -4.22 -6.36
N CYS A 67 -26.04 -5.39 -6.97
CA CYS A 67 -26.19 -6.67 -6.25
C CYS A 67 -24.93 -7.54 -6.24
N GLY A 68 -23.82 -7.02 -6.76
CA GLY A 68 -22.58 -7.75 -7.03
C GLY A 68 -21.67 -7.90 -5.82
N ILE A 69 -21.76 -7.03 -4.81
CA ILE A 69 -20.80 -6.98 -3.69
C ILE A 69 -20.70 -8.32 -2.96
N LYS A 70 -21.83 -8.97 -2.67
CA LYS A 70 -21.88 -10.29 -2.01
C LYS A 70 -21.19 -11.43 -2.77
N TYR A 71 -20.89 -11.22 -4.06
CA TYR A 71 -20.20 -12.19 -4.91
C TYR A 71 -18.75 -11.81 -5.16
N THR A 72 -18.19 -10.93 -4.33
CA THR A 72 -16.86 -10.38 -4.55
C THR A 72 -16.01 -10.44 -3.30
N SER A 73 -14.70 -10.50 -3.50
CA SER A 73 -13.73 -10.47 -2.42
C SER A 73 -12.48 -9.71 -2.84
N ILE A 74 -11.88 -9.01 -1.89
CA ILE A 74 -10.59 -8.34 -2.07
C ILE A 74 -9.50 -9.16 -1.38
N ARG A 75 -8.36 -9.31 -2.06
CA ARG A 75 -7.18 -9.97 -1.50
C ARG A 75 -5.93 -9.18 -1.83
N TRP A 76 -5.20 -8.78 -0.79
CA TRP A 76 -3.89 -8.17 -0.91
C TRP A 76 -2.78 -9.24 -0.91
N LYS A 77 -1.73 -8.95 -1.67
CA LYS A 77 -0.52 -9.78 -1.85
C LYS A 77 0.70 -8.88 -2.06
N GLY A 78 1.90 -9.46 -1.96
CA GLY A 78 3.17 -8.78 -2.15
C GLY A 78 3.84 -8.25 -0.88
N GLY A 79 5.11 -7.90 -1.02
CA GLY A 79 5.98 -7.38 0.04
C GLY A 79 6.07 -8.29 1.28
N LYS A 80 6.49 -7.69 2.40
CA LYS A 80 6.55 -8.39 3.69
C LYS A 80 5.17 -8.71 4.28
N PHE A 81 4.09 -8.15 3.71
CA PHE A 81 2.72 -8.46 4.12
C PHE A 81 2.37 -9.94 3.95
N GLU A 82 2.90 -10.63 2.94
CA GLU A 82 2.61 -12.06 2.73
C GLU A 82 3.08 -12.95 3.87
N THR A 83 4.22 -12.59 4.48
CA THR A 83 4.86 -13.38 5.54
C THR A 83 4.59 -12.83 6.94
N HIS A 84 4.37 -11.52 7.08
CA HIS A 84 4.25 -10.83 8.37
C HIS A 84 3.05 -9.87 8.38
N ARG A 85 1.84 -10.42 8.26
CA ARG A 85 0.59 -9.63 8.22
C ARG A 85 0.40 -8.70 9.41
N SER A 86 0.91 -9.05 10.60
CA SER A 86 0.77 -8.25 11.82
C SER A 86 1.48 -6.89 11.76
N LEU A 87 2.37 -6.67 10.79
CA LEU A 87 3.03 -5.38 10.58
C LEU A 87 2.14 -4.38 9.82
N TYR A 88 0.98 -4.85 9.34
CA TYR A 88 0.07 -4.10 8.49
C TYR A 88 -1.34 -4.12 9.05
N GLU A 89 -2.06 -3.03 8.86
CA GLU A 89 -3.49 -2.94 9.09
C GLU A 89 -4.21 -3.03 7.74
N LEU A 90 -5.19 -3.92 7.66
CA LEU A 90 -6.04 -4.08 6.49
C LEU A 90 -7.45 -3.60 6.83
N ILE A 91 -7.88 -2.55 6.15
CA ILE A 91 -9.25 -2.03 6.27
C ILE A 91 -10.01 -2.36 4.99
N TYR A 92 -11.27 -2.77 5.16
CA TYR A 92 -12.21 -3.04 4.09
C TYR A 92 -13.53 -2.34 4.39
N SER A 93 -14.10 -1.68 3.38
CA SER A 93 -15.45 -1.14 3.45
C SER A 93 -16.17 -1.31 2.12
N ALA A 94 -17.49 -1.42 2.17
CA ALA A 94 -18.31 -1.55 0.98
C ALA A 94 -19.60 -0.74 1.12
N ASP A 95 -19.99 -0.08 0.04
CA ASP A 95 -21.27 0.60 -0.12
C ASP A 95 -22.17 -0.27 -0.99
N GLU A 96 -23.04 -1.05 -0.33
CA GLU A 96 -23.99 -1.96 -0.98
C GLU A 96 -25.01 -1.24 -1.88
N VAL A 97 -25.28 0.04 -1.61
CA VAL A 97 -26.29 0.80 -2.36
C VAL A 97 -25.75 1.20 -3.73
N ASN A 98 -24.50 1.67 -3.76
CA ASN A 98 -23.87 2.20 -4.98
C ASN A 98 -22.90 1.22 -5.65
N GLY A 99 -22.56 0.12 -4.98
CA GLY A 99 -21.68 -0.91 -5.49
C GLY A 99 -20.20 -0.58 -5.38
N TYR A 100 -19.81 0.32 -4.48
CA TYR A 100 -18.40 0.66 -4.28
C TYR A 100 -17.78 -0.23 -3.22
N ILE A 101 -16.51 -0.56 -3.42
CA ILE A 101 -15.71 -1.33 -2.47
C ILE A 101 -14.38 -0.61 -2.32
N TRP A 102 -13.96 -0.39 -1.09
CA TRP A 102 -12.68 0.20 -0.73
C TRP A 102 -11.88 -0.78 0.11
N SER A 103 -10.57 -0.80 -0.11
CA SER A 103 -9.65 -1.49 0.77
C SER A 103 -8.34 -0.75 0.88
N ASN A 104 -7.84 -0.64 2.11
CA ASN A 104 -6.59 0.04 2.42
C ASN A 104 -5.64 -0.93 3.10
N LEU A 105 -4.36 -0.84 2.75
CA LEU A 105 -3.28 -1.54 3.42
C LEU A 105 -2.30 -0.52 3.99
N THR A 106 -2.17 -0.51 5.30
CA THR A 106 -1.42 0.51 6.06
C THR A 106 -0.28 -0.13 6.82
N ILE A 107 0.92 0.47 6.79
CA ILE A 107 2.02 0.04 7.67
C ILE A 107 1.76 0.58 9.08
N VAL A 108 1.67 -0.32 10.07
CA VAL A 108 1.32 0.06 11.46
C VAL A 108 2.47 0.78 12.17
N HIS A 109 3.71 0.36 11.93
CA HIS A 109 4.89 0.96 12.54
C HIS A 109 5.96 1.22 11.48
N PRO A 110 5.94 2.42 10.85
CA PRO A 110 6.95 2.79 9.88
C PRO A 110 8.35 2.78 10.51
N SER A 111 9.33 2.21 9.82
CA SER A 111 10.73 2.18 10.30
C SER A 111 11.70 2.23 9.12
N ALA A 112 12.99 2.42 9.38
CA ALA A 112 14.02 2.39 8.34
C ALA A 112 14.32 0.97 7.80
N ASN A 113 13.49 -0.04 8.10
CA ASN A 113 13.63 -1.37 7.50
C ASN A 113 13.04 -1.36 6.07
N PRO A 114 13.87 -1.47 5.02
CA PRO A 114 13.39 -1.41 3.63
C PRO A 114 12.39 -2.51 3.30
N ASP A 115 12.44 -3.67 3.96
CA ASP A 115 11.52 -4.79 3.69
C ASP A 115 10.05 -4.46 4.00
N LEU A 116 9.77 -3.45 4.85
CA LEU A 116 8.40 -3.04 5.14
C LEU A 116 7.71 -2.40 3.93
N TYR A 117 8.49 -1.97 2.95
CA TYR A 117 8.10 -1.21 1.78
C TYR A 117 8.19 -2.08 0.52
N GLY A 118 7.61 -1.61 -0.56
CA GLY A 118 7.66 -2.28 -1.86
C GLY A 118 6.30 -2.39 -2.53
N LYS A 119 6.22 -3.33 -3.46
CA LYS A 119 5.06 -3.52 -4.34
C LYS A 119 4.03 -4.46 -3.72
N TYR A 120 2.78 -4.07 -3.87
CA TYR A 120 1.61 -4.83 -3.44
C TYR A 120 0.62 -4.94 -4.58
N THR A 121 -0.02 -6.10 -4.67
CA THR A 121 -1.09 -6.34 -5.63
C THR A 121 -2.39 -6.48 -4.87
N CYS A 122 -3.37 -5.66 -5.22
CA CYS A 122 -4.75 -5.84 -4.78
C CYS A 122 -5.52 -6.63 -5.84
N GLN A 123 -6.05 -7.79 -5.46
CA GLN A 123 -6.84 -8.65 -6.32
C GLN A 123 -8.32 -8.53 -5.95
N PHE A 124 -9.13 -8.15 -6.93
CA PHE A 124 -10.57 -8.16 -6.86
C PHE A 124 -11.10 -9.41 -7.57
N ASN A 125 -11.68 -10.32 -6.78
CA ASN A 125 -12.16 -11.60 -7.27
C ASN A 125 -13.68 -11.61 -7.28
N VAL A 126 -14.27 -12.12 -8.36
CA VAL A 126 -15.71 -12.36 -8.49
C VAL A 126 -15.96 -13.86 -8.47
N VAL A 127 -17.04 -14.31 -7.80
CA VAL A 127 -17.41 -15.75 -7.69
C VAL A 127 -17.54 -16.44 -9.05
N SER A 128 -17.80 -15.70 -10.13
CA SER A 128 -17.80 -16.21 -11.51
C SER A 128 -16.42 -16.68 -12.02
N GLY A 129 -15.36 -16.52 -11.23
CA GLY A 129 -13.99 -16.91 -11.58
C GLY A 129 -13.16 -15.78 -12.19
N SER A 130 -13.75 -14.61 -12.39
CA SER A 130 -13.04 -13.44 -12.91
C SER A 130 -12.19 -12.78 -11.82
N ILE A 131 -10.97 -12.43 -12.17
CA ILE A 131 -10.02 -11.78 -11.28
C ILE A 131 -9.48 -10.54 -12.00
N GLU A 132 -9.62 -9.40 -11.36
CA GLU A 132 -8.96 -8.15 -11.76
C GLU A 132 -7.92 -7.80 -10.70
N SER A 133 -6.82 -7.19 -11.11
CA SER A 133 -5.75 -6.81 -10.18
C SER A 133 -5.17 -5.45 -10.51
N ALA A 134 -4.78 -4.72 -9.47
CA ALA A 134 -4.00 -3.51 -9.60
C ALA A 134 -2.78 -3.58 -8.69
N ASP A 135 -1.66 -3.11 -9.23
CA ASP A 135 -0.41 -2.98 -8.48
C ASP A 135 -0.28 -1.56 -7.92
N VAL A 136 0.16 -1.49 -6.68
CA VAL A 136 0.46 -0.26 -5.95
C VAL A 136 1.78 -0.44 -5.22
N GLU A 137 2.37 0.67 -4.78
CA GLU A 137 3.65 0.64 -4.11
C GLU A 137 3.62 1.53 -2.87
N ILE A 138 4.24 1.05 -1.79
CA ILE A 138 4.64 1.91 -0.67
C ILE A 138 6.14 2.10 -0.78
N THR A 139 6.58 3.34 -0.99
CA THR A 139 8.01 3.65 -1.10
C THR A 139 8.56 4.24 0.19
N ILE A 140 9.87 4.15 0.41
CA ILE A 140 10.61 4.93 1.40
C ILE A 140 11.63 5.79 0.65
N PRO A 141 11.51 7.13 0.72
CA PRO A 141 12.50 8.00 0.09
C PRO A 141 13.88 7.82 0.73
N PRO A 142 14.97 8.17 0.02
CA PRO A 142 16.31 8.07 0.56
C PRO A 142 16.44 8.79 1.90
N LEU A 143 16.84 8.05 2.93
CA LEU A 143 17.13 8.59 4.25
C LEU A 143 18.48 8.08 4.74
N ILE A 144 19.19 8.94 5.47
CA ILE A 144 20.45 8.58 6.10
C ILE A 144 20.12 7.88 7.42
N LYS A 145 20.37 6.57 7.47
CA LYS A 145 20.30 5.80 8.70
C LYS A 145 21.52 6.13 9.55
N ARG A 146 21.29 6.48 10.82
CA ARG A 146 22.40 6.70 11.75
C ARG A 146 23.13 5.38 12.01
N PRO A 147 24.47 5.42 12.14
CA PRO A 147 25.21 4.26 12.61
C PRO A 147 24.80 3.93 14.06
N ASP A 148 24.66 2.64 14.36
CA ASP A 148 24.24 2.14 15.67
C ASP A 148 25.28 2.41 16.78
N SER A 149 26.52 2.74 16.41
CA SER A 149 27.61 3.03 17.33
C SER A 149 27.93 4.53 17.41
N VAL A 150 27.94 5.09 18.62
CA VAL A 150 28.56 6.38 18.92
C VAL A 150 30.07 6.22 18.75
N VAL A 151 30.61 6.74 17.66
CA VAL A 151 32.06 6.73 17.44
C VAL A 151 32.68 7.73 18.40
N GLY A 152 33.38 7.23 19.42
CA GLY A 152 34.21 8.07 20.29
C GLY A 152 35.43 8.55 19.50
N HIS A 153 35.66 9.86 19.44
CA HIS A 153 36.79 10.45 18.72
C HIS A 153 37.84 10.99 19.69
N TYR A 154 39.11 10.69 19.42
CA TYR A 154 40.28 11.26 20.09
C TYR A 154 40.92 12.34 19.21
N SER A 155 41.46 13.40 19.80
CA SER A 155 42.06 14.52 19.03
C SER A 155 43.28 14.06 18.22
N GLY A 156 43.38 14.48 16.96
CA GLY A 156 44.56 14.29 16.10
C GLY A 156 44.39 13.33 14.92
N ASN A 157 43.26 12.64 14.80
CA ASN A 157 42.94 11.77 13.66
C ASN A 157 41.96 12.45 12.69
N GLU A 158 42.06 12.11 11.39
CA GLU A 158 41.05 12.52 10.40
C GLU A 158 39.67 11.95 10.75
N LEU A 159 38.66 12.82 10.73
CA LEU A 159 37.29 12.43 10.98
C LEU A 159 36.68 11.82 9.71
N SER A 160 36.55 10.49 9.69
CA SER A 160 35.76 9.79 8.68
C SER A 160 34.44 9.32 9.29
N HIS A 161 33.32 9.76 8.71
CA HIS A 161 31.97 9.36 9.11
C HIS A 161 31.27 8.68 7.94
N THR A 162 30.96 7.39 8.09
CA THR A 162 30.26 6.61 7.06
C THR A 162 28.78 6.49 7.44
N CYS A 163 27.90 6.81 6.51
CA CYS A 163 26.46 6.79 6.68
C CYS A 163 25.83 5.71 5.80
N GLU A 164 24.84 4.99 6.32
CA GLU A 164 24.02 4.10 5.51
C GLU A 164 22.85 4.88 4.90
N VAL A 165 22.56 4.67 3.61
CA VAL A 165 21.38 5.24 2.95
C VAL A 165 20.36 4.13 2.73
N VAL A 166 19.13 4.36 3.18
CA VAL A 166 18.00 3.43 2.98
C VAL A 166 17.01 4.07 2.01
N ALA A 167 16.66 3.36 0.96
CA ALA A 167 15.61 3.69 0.00
C ALA A 167 14.95 2.38 -0.51
N ASN A 168 13.66 2.42 -0.85
CA ASN A 168 12.96 1.30 -1.48
C ASN A 168 11.70 1.80 -2.22
N PRO A 169 11.50 1.47 -3.52
CA PRO A 169 12.46 0.84 -4.43
C PRO A 169 13.77 1.66 -4.55
N PRO A 170 14.91 0.99 -4.83
CA PRO A 170 16.24 1.62 -4.86
C PRO A 170 16.40 2.64 -5.99
#